data_AF-A0ABD1AQ83-F1
#
_entry.id   AF-A0ABD1AQ83-F1
#
_cell.length_a   1.000
_cell.length_b   1.000
_cell.length_c   1.000
_cell.angle_alpha   90.00
_cell.angle_beta   90.00
_cell.angle_gamma   90.00
#
_symmetry.space_group_name_H-M   'P 1'
#
loop_
_entity.id
_entity.type
_entity.pdbx_description
1 polymer ?
#
loop_
_entity_poly.entity_id
_entity_poly.type
_entity_poly.pdbx_seq_one_letter_code
_entity_poly.pdbx_strand_id
1 'polypeptide(L)'
;MAETKPLIGLKWEPKFPGLSLESNTGSKVAAESHESSSLWASKSDLVDGICLPPTDPRKINKMIRKQLKDTAGSNWFDMPAPTMTPELKRDLQLLKLRTVMDPSHHYKKSVSRSKVAEKYFQVGTVIEPAQEYYGRLTKKNRKATFAEDLVSDPKIAQYRKRKIKEIEEKNRAVTNKRWNKKGNQSKNKKQRRN
;
A
#
# COMPACT_ATOMS: atom_id res chain seq x y z
N MET A 1 48.34 -15.76 -47.75
CA MET A 1 47.73 -16.32 -46.54
C MET A 1 46.32 -15.77 -46.46
N ALA A 2 45.33 -16.62 -46.72
CA ALA A 2 43.91 -16.26 -46.75
C ALA A 2 43.27 -16.62 -45.42
N GLU A 3 42.49 -15.71 -44.84
CA GLU A 3 41.71 -15.97 -43.62
C GLU A 3 40.24 -15.63 -43.88
N THR A 4 39.44 -16.65 -44.14
CA THR A 4 37.99 -16.57 -44.26
C THR A 4 37.35 -16.72 -42.86
N LYS A 5 36.59 -15.70 -42.43
CA LYS A 5 35.81 -15.75 -41.19
C LYS A 5 34.56 -16.63 -41.38
N PRO A 6 34.22 -17.56 -40.48
CA PRO A 6 32.96 -18.28 -40.57
C PRO A 6 31.80 -17.38 -40.13
N LEU A 7 30.84 -17.16 -41.03
CA LEU A 7 29.52 -16.60 -40.71
C LEU A 7 28.75 -17.66 -39.90
N ILE A 8 28.73 -17.51 -38.57
CA ILE A 8 27.84 -18.25 -37.69
C ILE A 8 26.40 -17.85 -38.04
N GLY A 9 25.75 -18.67 -38.85
CA GLY A 9 24.31 -18.65 -39.04
C GLY A 9 23.67 -19.61 -38.04
N LEU A 10 23.18 -19.09 -36.91
CA LEU A 10 22.27 -19.81 -36.03
C LEU A 10 20.90 -19.88 -36.70
N LYS A 11 20.71 -20.82 -37.64
CA LYS A 11 19.37 -21.22 -38.07
C LYS A 11 18.77 -22.13 -37.01
N TRP A 12 17.96 -21.55 -36.14
CA TRP A 12 17.11 -22.34 -35.27
C TRP A 12 15.77 -22.55 -35.98
N GLU A 13 15.56 -23.75 -36.52
CA GLU A 13 14.27 -24.18 -37.05
C GLU A 13 13.61 -25.12 -36.04
N PRO A 14 12.45 -24.75 -35.48
CA PRO A 14 11.66 -25.69 -34.67
C PRO A 14 11.12 -26.79 -35.59
N LYS A 15 11.45 -28.05 -35.27
CA LYS A 15 10.94 -29.22 -35.98
C LYS A 15 9.46 -29.40 -35.64
N PHE A 16 8.57 -28.76 -36.39
CA PHE A 16 7.17 -29.14 -36.43
C PHE A 16 7.01 -30.34 -37.36
N PRO A 17 6.30 -31.41 -36.95
CA PRO A 17 5.98 -32.50 -37.88
C PRO A 17 5.02 -31.96 -38.95
N GLY A 18 5.45 -31.97 -40.21
CA GLY A 18 4.54 -31.91 -41.36
C GLY A 18 4.59 -30.67 -42.26
N LEU A 19 5.60 -29.80 -42.21
CA LEU A 19 5.77 -28.74 -43.22
C LEU A 19 7.22 -28.65 -43.69
N SER A 20 7.65 -29.61 -44.50
CA SER A 20 8.83 -29.47 -45.36
C SER A 20 8.41 -28.83 -46.68
N LEU A 21 8.73 -27.56 -46.89
CA LEU A 21 8.58 -26.90 -48.19
C LEU A 21 9.85 -27.18 -49.01
N GLU A 22 9.92 -28.36 -49.63
CA GLU A 22 10.96 -28.67 -50.62
C GLU A 22 10.44 -28.38 -52.02
N SER A 23 11.15 -27.50 -52.73
CA SER A 23 10.90 -27.16 -54.12
C SER A 23 11.13 -28.36 -55.03
N ASN A 24 10.08 -28.68 -55.77
CA ASN A 24 9.89 -29.85 -56.62
C ASN A 24 10.84 -29.88 -57.83
N THR A 25 11.55 -30.99 -58.04
CA THR A 25 11.90 -31.51 -59.39
C THR A 25 11.80 -33.03 -59.40
N GLY A 26 10.68 -33.56 -59.93
CA GLY A 26 10.67 -34.78 -60.73
C GLY A 26 10.21 -36.11 -60.09
N SER A 27 9.16 -36.67 -60.69
CA SER A 27 8.77 -38.10 -60.82
C SER A 27 8.04 -38.85 -59.67
N LYS A 28 6.71 -38.96 -59.86
CA LYS A 28 5.70 -40.01 -59.57
C LYS A 28 6.12 -41.28 -58.78
N VAL A 29 5.34 -41.65 -57.75
CA VAL A 29 4.51 -42.89 -57.61
C VAL A 29 3.34 -42.63 -56.60
N ALA A 30 2.16 -43.21 -56.86
CA ALA A 30 0.90 -43.19 -56.09
C ALA A 30 1.00 -43.98 -54.76
N ALA A 31 0.05 -44.05 -53.81
CA ALA A 31 -1.37 -43.70 -53.69
C ALA A 31 -1.72 -43.63 -52.17
N GLU A 32 -2.99 -43.29 -51.89
CA GLU A 32 -3.76 -43.47 -50.65
C GLU A 32 -4.05 -42.21 -49.82
N SER A 33 -5.24 -41.71 -50.13
CA SER A 33 -6.10 -40.82 -49.36
C SER A 33 -6.56 -41.46 -48.06
N HIS A 34 -6.25 -40.83 -46.93
CA HIS A 34 -7.14 -40.77 -45.78
C HIS A 34 -7.16 -39.33 -45.27
N GLU A 35 -8.16 -38.59 -45.73
CA GLU A 35 -8.60 -37.38 -45.07
C GLU A 35 -9.14 -37.75 -43.69
N SER A 36 -8.36 -37.48 -42.66
CA SER A 36 -8.87 -37.22 -41.33
C SER A 36 -8.36 -35.86 -40.91
N SER A 37 -9.06 -34.83 -41.39
CA SER A 37 -8.93 -33.45 -40.95
C SER A 37 -9.43 -33.32 -39.49
N SER A 38 -8.67 -33.86 -38.54
CA SER A 38 -8.76 -33.48 -37.14
C SER A 38 -7.63 -32.51 -36.81
N LEU A 39 -7.47 -31.46 -37.63
CA LEU A 39 -6.60 -30.32 -37.30
C LEU A 39 -7.18 -29.49 -36.15
N TRP A 40 -8.37 -29.84 -35.67
CA TRP A 40 -8.98 -29.27 -34.50
C TRP A 40 -8.74 -30.27 -33.38
N ALA A 41 -7.52 -30.25 -32.84
CA ALA A 41 -7.29 -30.84 -31.53
C ALA A 41 -8.38 -30.28 -30.61
N SER A 42 -9.19 -31.18 -30.03
CA SER A 42 -10.16 -30.81 -29.02
C SER A 42 -9.43 -30.00 -27.94
N LYS A 43 -9.99 -28.85 -27.55
CA LYS A 43 -9.35 -27.87 -26.65
C LYS A 43 -8.96 -28.46 -25.27
N SER A 44 -9.30 -29.71 -24.99
CA SER A 44 -8.99 -30.44 -23.76
C SER A 44 -7.52 -30.88 -23.64
N ASP A 45 -6.77 -30.97 -24.75
CA ASP A 45 -5.48 -31.67 -24.74
C ASP A 45 -4.27 -30.72 -24.76
N LEU A 46 -4.49 -29.40 -24.67
CA LEU A 46 -3.41 -28.45 -24.44
C LEU A 46 -2.97 -28.53 -22.98
N VAL A 47 -1.87 -29.25 -22.75
CA VAL A 47 -1.15 -29.32 -21.49
C VAL A 47 -0.80 -27.89 -21.03
N ASP A 48 -1.35 -27.50 -19.87
CA ASP A 48 -1.05 -26.29 -19.10
C ASP A 48 0.42 -26.28 -18.58
N GLY A 49 1.40 -26.45 -19.47
CA GLY A 49 2.83 -26.59 -19.15
C GLY A 49 3.70 -25.41 -19.57
N ILE A 50 3.14 -24.49 -20.36
CA ILE A 50 3.77 -23.21 -20.70
C ILE A 50 3.10 -22.17 -19.81
N CYS A 51 3.82 -21.12 -19.40
CA CYS A 51 3.32 -19.98 -18.63
C CYS A 51 2.27 -19.15 -19.43
N LEU A 52 1.30 -19.81 -20.05
CA LEU A 52 0.20 -19.23 -20.78
C LEU A 52 -0.90 -18.92 -19.77
N PRO A 53 -1.45 -17.70 -19.76
CA PRO A 53 -2.57 -17.38 -18.90
C PRO A 53 -3.76 -18.30 -19.27
N PRO A 54 -4.44 -18.93 -18.30
CA PRO A 54 -5.61 -19.78 -18.53
C PRO A 54 -6.59 -19.14 -19.51
N THR A 55 -6.95 -19.83 -20.59
CA THR A 55 -7.85 -19.31 -21.64
C THR A 55 -9.31 -19.18 -21.17
N ASP A 56 -9.71 -19.94 -20.14
CA ASP A 56 -11.07 -19.94 -19.63
C ASP A 56 -11.44 -18.59 -18.98
N PRO A 57 -12.50 -17.90 -19.43
CA PRO A 57 -12.87 -16.59 -18.90
C PRO A 57 -13.22 -16.66 -17.40
N ARG A 58 -13.72 -17.80 -16.92
CA ARG A 58 -14.01 -18.02 -15.49
C ARG A 58 -12.73 -18.09 -14.64
N LYS A 59 -11.68 -18.73 -15.15
CA LYS A 59 -10.38 -18.83 -14.45
C LYS A 59 -9.68 -17.47 -14.48
N ILE A 60 -9.71 -16.75 -15.61
CA ILE A 60 -9.23 -15.37 -15.74
C ILE A 60 -9.92 -14.47 -14.70
N ASN A 61 -11.25 -14.46 -14.67
CA ASN A 61 -12.01 -13.66 -13.71
C ASN A 61 -11.73 -14.06 -12.24
N LYS A 62 -11.51 -15.35 -11.97
CA LYS A 62 -11.12 -15.83 -10.63
C LYS A 62 -9.71 -15.35 -10.24
N MET A 63 -8.76 -15.35 -11.17
CA MET A 63 -7.41 -14.82 -10.95
C MET A 63 -7.41 -13.32 -10.76
N ILE A 64 -8.14 -12.57 -11.59
CA ILE A 64 -8.34 -11.12 -11.44
C ILE A 64 -8.92 -10.83 -10.05
N ARG A 65 -9.99 -11.52 -9.64
CA ARG A 65 -10.57 -11.37 -8.29
C ARG A 65 -9.61 -11.69 -7.14
N LYS A 66 -8.68 -12.62 -7.34
CA LYS A 66 -7.62 -12.94 -6.35
C LYS A 66 -6.48 -11.91 -6.36
N GLN A 67 -6.22 -11.28 -7.50
CA GLN A 67 -5.20 -10.22 -7.67
C GLN A 67 -5.72 -8.85 -7.23
N LEU A 68 -7.03 -8.64 -7.20
CA LEU A 68 -7.63 -7.46 -6.58
C LEU A 68 -7.18 -7.44 -5.11
N LYS A 69 -6.24 -6.53 -4.84
CA LYS A 69 -5.74 -6.24 -3.49
C LYS A 69 -6.93 -5.97 -2.59
N ASP A 70 -6.80 -6.25 -1.28
CA ASP A 70 -7.82 -5.91 -0.29
C ASP A 70 -8.41 -4.52 -0.56
N THR A 71 -9.67 -4.50 -0.95
CA THR A 71 -10.35 -3.31 -1.46
C THR A 71 -11.65 -3.12 -0.69
N ALA A 72 -12.09 -1.88 -0.50
CA ALA A 72 -13.30 -1.55 0.26
C ALA A 72 -14.60 -2.06 -0.39
N GLY A 73 -14.53 -2.51 -1.65
CA GLY A 73 -15.61 -3.07 -2.44
C GLY A 73 -16.20 -2.09 -3.45
N SER A 74 -17.01 -2.61 -4.38
CA SER A 74 -17.58 -1.83 -5.49
C SER A 74 -18.50 -0.69 -5.02
N ASN A 75 -19.20 -0.86 -3.90
CA ASN A 75 -20.02 0.19 -3.29
C ASN A 75 -19.22 1.43 -2.88
N TRP A 76 -17.90 1.29 -2.76
CA TRP A 76 -16.98 2.37 -2.42
C TRP A 76 -15.83 2.47 -3.43
N PHE A 77 -16.21 2.45 -4.71
CA PHE A 77 -15.35 2.68 -5.88
C PHE A 77 -14.02 1.91 -5.83
N ASP A 78 -14.06 0.71 -5.27
CA ASP A 78 -12.90 -0.15 -5.15
C ASP A 78 -11.67 0.56 -4.52
N MET A 79 -11.90 1.32 -3.45
CA MET A 79 -10.82 1.99 -2.72
C MET A 79 -9.78 0.99 -2.17
N PRO A 80 -8.49 1.09 -2.58
CA PRO A 80 -7.45 0.16 -2.15
C PRO A 80 -7.01 0.45 -0.71
N ALA A 81 -6.60 -0.60 0.01
CA ALA A 81 -5.92 -0.45 1.29
C ALA A 81 -4.46 0.01 1.09
N PRO A 82 -4.05 1.17 1.63
CA PRO A 82 -2.68 1.64 1.52
C PRO A 82 -1.73 0.85 2.44
N THR A 83 -0.46 0.73 2.04
CA THR A 83 0.58 0.14 2.88
C THR A 83 0.90 1.06 4.05
N MET A 84 0.90 0.54 5.28
CA MET A 84 1.16 1.33 6.49
C MET A 84 2.63 1.75 6.59
N THR A 85 2.96 2.93 6.07
CA THR A 85 4.27 3.58 6.30
C THR A 85 4.31 4.22 7.70
N PRO A 86 5.51 4.42 8.29
CA PRO A 86 5.63 5.08 9.58
C PRO A 86 5.11 6.53 9.56
N GLU A 87 5.14 7.18 8.40
CA GLU A 87 4.59 8.54 8.19
C GLU A 87 3.07 8.54 8.28
N LEU A 88 2.42 7.65 7.53
CA LEU A 88 0.97 7.50 7.58
C LEU A 88 0.48 7.11 8.97
N LYS A 89 1.23 6.26 9.67
CA LYS A 89 0.91 5.91 11.06
C LYS A 89 0.93 7.12 11.99
N ARG A 90 1.91 8.03 11.83
CA ARG A 90 1.99 9.28 12.60
C ARG A 90 0.79 10.19 12.30
N ASP A 91 0.46 10.36 11.02
CA ASP A 91 -0.67 11.20 10.60
C ASP A 91 -2.01 10.64 11.11
N LEU A 92 -2.22 9.32 11.04
CA LEU A 92 -3.42 8.67 11.59
C LEU A 92 -3.53 8.82 13.11
N GLN A 93 -2.42 8.68 13.83
CA GLN A 93 -2.40 8.93 15.27
C GLN A 93 -2.75 10.38 15.59
N LEU A 94 -2.24 11.33 14.80
CA LEU A 94 -2.53 12.74 14.98
C LEU A 94 -4.02 13.06 14.74
N LEU A 95 -4.63 12.48 13.69
CA LEU A 95 -6.06 12.61 13.43
C LEU A 95 -6.92 12.06 14.58
N LYS A 96 -6.51 10.95 15.20
CA LYS A 96 -7.19 10.43 16.41
C LYS A 96 -7.11 11.40 17.59
N LEU A 97 -6.00 12.12 17.71
CA LEU A 97 -5.72 13.06 18.79
C LEU A 97 -6.16 14.51 18.50
N ARG A 98 -6.83 14.77 17.36
CA ARG A 98 -7.24 16.12 16.93
C ARG A 98 -8.01 16.92 17.98
N THR A 99 -8.72 16.26 18.89
CA THR A 99 -9.48 16.90 19.98
C THR A 99 -8.59 17.60 21.02
N VAL A 100 -7.32 17.21 21.13
CA VAL A 100 -6.38 17.74 22.14
C VAL A 100 -5.41 18.75 21.52
N MET A 101 -5.31 18.78 20.19
CA MET A 101 -4.32 19.56 19.47
C MET A 101 -4.55 21.07 19.58
N ASP A 102 -5.79 21.49 19.39
CA ASP A 102 -6.18 22.89 19.45
C ASP A 102 -7.22 23.09 20.57
N PRO A 103 -6.97 23.99 21.54
CA PRO A 103 -7.92 24.28 22.61
C PRO A 103 -9.21 24.96 22.13
N SER A 104 -9.21 25.56 20.95
CA SER A 104 -10.38 26.28 20.42
C SER A 104 -11.33 25.35 19.64
N HIS A 105 -10.78 24.32 18.99
CA HIS A 105 -11.55 23.42 18.13
C HIS A 105 -11.96 22.15 18.86
N HIS A 106 -13.22 22.10 19.28
CA HIS A 106 -13.80 20.93 19.93
C HIS A 106 -14.50 20.03 18.89
N TYR A 107 -13.86 18.92 18.55
CA TYR A 107 -14.45 17.92 17.65
C TYR A 107 -15.40 16.99 18.40
N LYS A 108 -16.47 16.55 17.72
CA LYS A 108 -17.30 15.44 18.20
C LYS A 108 -16.39 14.23 18.42
N LYS A 109 -16.43 13.68 19.65
CA LYS A 109 -15.71 12.45 20.01
C LYS A 109 -16.21 11.33 19.11
N SER A 110 -15.51 11.09 18.01
CA SER A 110 -15.71 9.87 17.26
C SER A 110 -15.18 8.77 18.16
N VAL A 111 -16.10 8.05 18.81
CA VAL A 111 -15.82 6.70 19.30
C VAL A 111 -15.29 5.97 18.08
N SER A 112 -13.97 5.83 17.98
CA SER A 112 -13.25 4.93 17.06
C SER A 112 -14.10 4.58 15.83
N ARG A 113 -14.28 5.52 14.87
CA ARG A 113 -15.20 5.33 13.74
C ARG A 113 -14.66 4.21 12.86
N SER A 114 -15.00 2.97 13.23
CA SER A 114 -14.70 1.67 12.63
C SER A 114 -13.23 1.40 12.29
N LYS A 115 -12.71 0.23 12.67
CA LYS A 115 -11.40 -0.29 12.17
C LYS A 115 -11.30 -0.23 10.63
N VAL A 116 -12.45 -0.21 9.94
CA VAL A 116 -12.59 -0.06 8.50
C VAL A 116 -11.98 1.24 7.97
N ALA A 117 -12.17 2.38 8.65
CA ALA A 117 -11.59 3.66 8.23
C ALA A 117 -10.07 3.72 8.40
N GLU A 118 -9.51 2.87 9.27
CA GLU A 118 -8.05 2.72 9.41
C GLU A 118 -7.48 1.72 8.40
N LYS A 119 -8.31 0.82 7.86
CA LYS A 119 -7.87 -0.19 6.87
C LYS A 119 -7.90 0.36 5.45
N TYR A 120 -8.95 1.08 5.08
CA TYR A 120 -9.13 1.63 3.74
C TYR A 120 -9.16 3.15 3.83
N PHE A 121 -8.14 3.82 3.29
CA PHE A 121 -8.10 5.27 3.19
C PHE A 121 -7.19 5.71 2.04
N GLN A 122 -7.34 6.95 1.61
CA GLN A 122 -6.45 7.61 0.66
C GLN A 122 -6.01 8.94 1.24
N VAL A 123 -4.77 9.33 0.94
CA VAL A 123 -4.25 10.65 1.26
C VAL A 123 -4.32 11.50 0.00
N GLY A 124 -5.07 12.59 0.08
CA GLY A 124 -5.24 13.54 -1.02
C GLY A 124 -4.81 14.94 -0.61
N THR A 125 -4.53 15.77 -1.60
CA THR A 125 -4.28 17.21 -1.41
C THR A 125 -5.48 17.99 -1.91
N VAL A 126 -5.82 19.07 -1.21
CA VAL A 126 -6.93 19.94 -1.62
C VAL A 126 -6.50 20.78 -2.80
N ILE A 127 -7.27 20.71 -3.90
CA ILE A 127 -7.08 21.57 -5.07
C ILE A 127 -7.91 22.83 -4.84
N GLU A 128 -7.23 23.96 -4.73
CA GLU A 128 -7.85 25.25 -4.43
C GLU A 128 -8.70 25.75 -5.62
N PRO A 129 -9.93 26.25 -5.39
CA PRO A 129 -10.80 26.72 -6.46
C PRO A 129 -10.29 28.04 -7.05
N ALA A 130 -10.53 28.26 -8.34
CA ALA A 130 -10.10 29.47 -9.06
C ALA A 130 -10.61 30.77 -8.44
N GLN A 131 -11.76 30.74 -7.78
CA GLN A 131 -12.46 31.92 -7.26
C GLN A 131 -11.83 32.54 -6.00
N GLU A 132 -11.19 31.74 -5.15
CA GLU A 132 -10.68 32.21 -3.87
C GLU A 132 -9.15 32.28 -3.88
N TYR A 133 -8.57 33.48 -3.98
CA TYR A 133 -7.11 33.66 -4.03
C TYR A 133 -6.47 33.80 -2.64
N TYR A 134 -7.13 34.51 -1.72
CA TYR A 134 -6.54 34.86 -0.41
C TYR A 134 -6.63 33.74 0.64
N GLY A 135 -7.56 32.79 0.50
CA GLY A 135 -7.65 31.62 1.38
C GLY A 135 -6.60 30.52 1.10
N ARG A 136 -5.74 30.73 0.10
CA ARG A 136 -4.79 29.73 -0.41
C ARG A 136 -3.54 29.64 0.45
N LEU A 137 -2.98 28.43 0.55
CA LEU A 137 -1.69 28.24 1.19
C LEU A 137 -0.56 28.68 0.24
N THR A 138 0.35 29.51 0.75
CA THR A 138 1.58 29.84 0.02
C THR A 138 2.46 28.61 -0.20
N LYS A 139 3.30 28.61 -1.23
CA LYS A 139 4.20 27.49 -1.55
C LYS A 139 5.08 27.06 -0.36
N LYS A 140 5.44 27.98 0.52
CA LYS A 140 6.29 27.71 1.70
C LYS A 140 5.54 26.91 2.79
N ASN A 141 4.24 27.16 2.91
CA ASN A 141 3.37 26.54 3.90
C ASN A 141 2.83 25.19 3.42
N ARG A 142 2.84 24.91 2.11
CA ARG A 142 2.46 23.60 1.57
C ARG A 142 3.52 22.55 1.94
N LYS A 143 3.13 21.59 2.79
CA LYS A 143 3.97 20.46 3.23
C LYS A 143 3.54 19.14 2.59
N ALA A 144 4.44 18.16 2.61
CA ALA A 144 4.17 16.84 2.05
C ALA A 144 3.30 15.98 2.97
N THR A 145 3.44 16.17 4.29
CA THR A 145 2.72 15.39 5.31
C THR A 145 1.93 16.29 6.24
N PHE A 146 0.85 15.74 6.82
CA PHE A 146 -0.01 16.47 7.75
C PHE A 146 0.73 16.80 9.06
N ALA A 147 1.54 15.86 9.57
CA ALA A 147 2.37 16.11 10.74
C ALA A 147 3.40 17.24 10.54
N GLU A 148 3.97 17.37 9.35
CA GLU A 148 4.95 18.43 9.04
C GLU A 148 4.30 19.82 9.01
N ASP A 149 3.10 19.91 8.44
CA ASP A 149 2.32 21.16 8.43
C ASP A 149 2.05 21.63 9.87
N LEU A 150 1.60 20.71 10.73
CA LEU A 150 1.36 20.98 12.13
C LEU A 150 2.63 21.43 12.89
N VAL A 151 3.78 20.80 12.61
CA VAL A 151 5.06 21.19 13.24
C VAL A 151 5.51 22.58 12.80
N SER A 152 5.13 22.99 11.58
CA SER A 152 5.47 24.31 11.05
C SER A 152 4.69 25.46 11.69
N ASP A 153 3.52 25.20 12.29
CA ASP A 153 2.71 26.25 12.94
C ASP A 153 3.29 26.68 14.30
N PRO A 154 3.74 27.94 14.44
CA PRO A 154 4.29 28.45 15.70
C PRO A 154 3.25 28.51 16.84
N LYS A 155 1.97 28.72 16.54
CA LYS A 155 0.92 28.85 17.57
C LYS A 155 0.72 27.53 18.30
N ILE A 156 0.64 26.44 17.54
CA ILE A 156 0.51 25.09 18.07
C ILE A 156 1.77 24.72 18.87
N ALA A 157 2.96 25.08 18.37
CA ALA A 157 4.21 24.86 19.08
C ALA A 157 4.26 25.56 20.45
N GLN A 158 3.83 26.82 20.53
CA GLN A 158 3.78 27.58 21.79
C GLN A 158 2.78 26.96 22.79
N TYR A 159 1.57 26.65 22.33
CA TYR A 159 0.55 26.01 23.16
C TYR A 159 1.03 24.67 23.71
N ARG A 160 1.61 23.82 22.84
CA ARG A 160 2.15 22.51 23.21
C ARG A 160 3.25 22.64 24.25
N LYS A 161 4.24 23.53 24.03
CA LYS A 161 5.33 23.75 25.00
C LYS A 161 4.80 24.17 26.37
N ARG A 162 3.88 25.13 26.40
CA ARG A 162 3.25 25.59 27.65
C ARG A 162 2.52 24.46 28.37
N LYS A 163 1.69 23.69 27.64
CA LYS A 163 0.90 22.61 28.23
C LYS A 163 1.74 21.42 28.69
N ILE A 164 2.78 21.05 27.94
CA ILE A 164 3.71 20.00 28.36
C ILE A 164 4.40 20.39 29.66
N LYS A 165 4.89 21.63 29.78
CA LYS A 165 5.50 22.12 31.02
C LYS A 165 4.54 22.05 32.20
N GLU A 166 3.30 22.51 32.01
CA GLU A 166 2.23 22.43 33.05
C GLU A 166 1.96 20.97 33.48
N ILE A 167 1.92 20.04 32.52
CA ILE A 167 1.70 18.60 32.80
C ILE A 167 2.90 18.01 33.54
N GLU A 168 4.13 18.34 33.13
CA GLU A 168 5.33 17.87 33.79
C GLU A 168 5.42 18.38 35.23
N GLU A 169 5.15 19.66 35.48
CA GLU A 169 5.13 20.25 36.82
C GLU A 169 4.09 19.55 37.72
N LYS A 170 2.88 19.32 37.20
CA LYS A 170 1.83 18.56 37.90
C LYS A 170 2.28 17.13 38.21
N ASN A 171 2.87 16.43 37.23
CA ASN A 171 3.33 15.06 37.39
C ASN A 171 4.48 14.97 38.41
N ARG A 172 5.46 15.89 38.35
CA ARG A 172 6.58 15.98 39.31
C ARG A 172 6.08 16.27 40.73
N ALA A 173 5.10 17.16 40.89
CA ALA A 173 4.51 17.44 42.19
C ALA A 173 3.84 16.19 42.80
N VAL A 174 3.17 15.38 41.97
CA VAL A 174 2.54 14.13 42.41
C VAL A 174 3.59 13.09 42.82
N THR A 175 4.67 12.91 42.03
CA THR A 175 5.73 11.95 42.35
C THR A 175 6.45 12.32 43.64
N ASN A 176 6.79 13.60 43.83
CA ASN A 176 7.49 14.07 45.03
C ASN A 176 6.63 13.91 46.29
N LYS A 177 5.33 14.22 46.21
CA LYS A 177 4.39 13.99 47.32
C LYS A 177 4.27 12.50 47.67
N ARG A 178 4.23 11.60 46.67
CA ARG A 178 4.19 10.15 46.89
C ARG A 178 5.48 9.65 47.54
N TRP A 179 6.63 10.10 47.06
CA TRP A 179 7.93 9.75 47.63
C TRP A 179 8.07 10.22 49.09
N ASN A 180 7.74 11.47 49.36
CA ASN A 180 7.83 12.05 50.70
C ASN A 180 6.89 11.36 51.69
N LYS A 181 5.67 10.97 51.27
CA LYS A 181 4.76 10.16 52.09
C LYS A 181 5.35 8.78 52.41
N LYS A 182 5.97 8.11 51.44
CA LYS A 182 6.60 6.79 51.67
C LYS A 182 7.78 6.88 52.64
N GLY A 183 8.58 7.95 52.55
CA GLY A 183 9.68 8.23 53.48
C GLY A 183 9.22 8.55 54.92
N ASN A 184 8.11 9.27 55.10
CA ASN A 184 7.56 9.53 56.44
C ASN A 184 6.86 8.31 57.05
N GLN A 185 6.20 7.48 56.23
CA GLN A 185 5.57 6.24 56.70
C GLN A 185 6.59 5.22 57.20
N SER A 186 7.77 5.11 56.57
CA SER A 186 8.83 4.21 57.05
C SER A 186 9.45 4.69 58.36
N LYS A 187 9.60 6.00 58.55
CA LYS A 187 10.09 6.60 59.80
C LYS A 187 9.10 6.40 60.95
N ASN A 188 7.81 6.66 60.74
CA ASN A 188 6.78 6.43 61.75
C ASN A 188 6.63 4.94 62.12
N LYS A 189 6.80 4.01 61.16
CA LYS A 189 6.76 2.56 61.45
C LYS A 189 7.95 2.08 62.29
N LYS A 190 9.12 2.73 62.16
CA LYS A 190 10.27 2.45 63.04
C LYS A 190 10.03 2.95 64.46
N GLN A 191 9.43 4.13 64.63
CA GLN A 191 9.13 4.68 65.96
C GLN A 191 8.05 3.89 66.73
N ARG A 192 7.14 3.21 66.05
CA ARG A 192 6.09 2.37 66.67
C ARG A 192 6.54 0.95 67.05
N ARG A 193 7.81 0.60 66.85
CA ARG A 193 8.36 -0.75 67.11
C ARG A 193 9.26 -0.83 68.36
N ASN A 194 9.40 0.27 69.08
CA ASN A 194 9.98 0.32 70.42
C ASN A 194 8.84 0.51 71.43
#